data_AF-A0A0H5BMX8-F1
#
_entry.id   AF-A0A0H5BMX8-F1
#
_cell.length_a   1.000
_cell.length_b   1.000
_cell.length_c   1.000
_cell.angle_alpha   90.00
_cell.angle_beta   90.00
_cell.angle_gamma   90.00
#
_symmetry.space_group_name_H-M   'P 1'
#
loop_
_entity.id
_entity.type
_entity.pdbx_description
1 polymer ?
#
loop_
_entity_poly.entity_id
_entity_poly.type
_entity_poly.pdbx_seq_one_letter_code
_entity_poly.pdbx_strand_id
1 'polypeptide(L)'
;MPDDFPLEGVLTAAAREVPRNEQQFVQGGPVITEEDVRWLRCDIKSLNLLGNILAKNKAHQQNALEAVLHRGEQVTECSASNISIIKDGVLWTQKL
;
A
#
# COMPACT_ATOMS: atom_id res chain seq x y z
N MET A 1 1.32 6.45 34.23
CA MET A 1 0.01 5.85 34.55
C MET A 1 0.18 5.06 35.83
N PRO A 2 -0.79 5.07 36.75
CA PRO A 2 -0.76 4.15 37.89
C PRO A 2 -0.82 2.70 37.37
N ASP A 3 -0.01 1.82 37.94
CA ASP A 3 0.07 0.41 37.53
C ASP A 3 -1.19 -0.40 37.89
N ASP A 4 -2.08 0.18 38.72
CA ASP A 4 -3.23 -0.51 39.32
C ASP A 4 -4.56 -0.30 38.56
N PHE A 5 -4.50 0.21 37.33
CA PHE A 5 -5.72 0.40 36.54
C PHE A 5 -6.17 -0.95 35.93
N PRO A 6 -7.35 -1.49 36.28
CA PRO A 6 -7.80 -2.76 35.73
C PRO A 6 -8.07 -2.61 34.24
N LEU A 7 -7.19 -3.18 33.42
CA LEU A 7 -7.34 -3.25 31.96
C LEU A 7 -8.04 -4.56 31.61
N GLU A 8 -9.35 -4.48 31.38
CA GLU A 8 -10.07 -5.55 30.70
C GLU A 8 -9.83 -5.45 29.19
N GLY A 9 -9.25 -6.50 28.61
CA GLY A 9 -9.08 -6.59 27.16
C GLY A 9 -10.44 -6.74 26.48
N VAL A 10 -10.78 -5.82 25.59
CA VAL A 10 -11.99 -5.92 24.75
C VAL A 10 -11.57 -6.42 23.36
N LEU A 11 -12.07 -7.58 22.96
CA LEU A 11 -11.96 -8.07 21.59
C LEU A 11 -13.24 -7.72 20.83
N THR A 12 -13.12 -6.93 19.78
CA THR A 12 -14.21 -6.64 18.84
C THR A 12 -13.77 -7.02 17.44
N ALA A 13 -14.59 -7.77 16.72
CA ALA A 13 -14.36 -8.11 15.33
C ALA A 13 -15.67 -7.95 14.56
N ALA A 14 -15.57 -7.37 13.36
CA ALA A 14 -16.68 -7.27 12.42
C ALA A 14 -16.20 -7.77 11.06
N ALA A 15 -17.03 -8.58 10.40
CA ALA A 15 -16.80 -9.03 9.04
C ALA A 15 -17.99 -8.58 8.19
N ARG A 16 -17.70 -8.17 6.95
CA ARG A 16 -18.70 -7.91 5.92
C ARG A 16 -18.24 -8.56 4.64
N GLU A 17 -19.20 -9.02 3.84
CA GLU A 17 -18.90 -9.39 2.47
C GLU A 17 -18.54 -8.13 1.68
N VAL A 18 -17.41 -8.17 0.99
CA VAL A 18 -16.99 -7.13 0.06
C VAL A 18 -16.89 -7.81 -1.31
N PRO A 19 -17.89 -7.63 -2.19
CA PRO A 19 -17.86 -8.25 -3.50
C PRO A 19 -16.69 -7.71 -4.31
N ARG A 20 -16.09 -8.56 -5.14
CA ARG A 20 -15.01 -8.15 -6.05
C ARG A 20 -15.59 -7.20 -7.10
N ASN A 21 -14.92 -6.07 -7.31
CA ASN A 21 -15.25 -5.17 -8.41
C ASN A 21 -14.68 -5.74 -9.73
N GLU A 22 -15.44 -6.59 -10.41
CA GLU A 22 -15.02 -7.23 -11.67
C GLU A 22 -14.73 -6.22 -12.77
N GLN A 23 -15.53 -5.15 -12.86
CA GLN A 23 -15.35 -4.11 -13.89
C GLN A 23 -13.98 -3.44 -13.74
N GLN A 24 -13.59 -3.07 -12.52
CA GLN A 24 -12.28 -2.47 -12.24
C GLN A 24 -11.12 -3.44 -12.52
N PHE A 25 -11.30 -4.74 -12.31
CA PHE A 25 -10.28 -5.75 -12.63
C PHE A 25 -9.99 -5.84 -14.13
N VAL A 26 -11.02 -5.68 -14.97
CA VAL A 26 -10.88 -5.73 -16.43
C VAL A 26 -10.39 -4.40 -16.99
N GLN A 27 -10.93 -3.28 -16.49
CA GLN A 27 -10.63 -1.94 -17.01
C GLN A 27 -9.33 -1.36 -16.45
N GLY A 28 -8.86 -1.85 -15.30
CA GLY A 28 -7.76 -1.25 -14.56
C GLY A 28 -8.11 0.13 -14.01
N GLY A 29 -7.08 0.92 -13.73
CA GLY A 29 -7.26 2.32 -13.37
C GLY A 29 -5.94 3.06 -13.23
N PRO A 30 -6.00 4.39 -13.09
CA PRO A 30 -4.81 5.23 -13.05
C PRO A 30 -4.01 5.02 -11.77
N VAL A 31 -2.71 5.24 -11.87
CA VAL A 31 -1.77 5.31 -10.74
C VAL A 31 -0.96 6.59 -10.85
N ILE A 32 -0.46 7.08 -9.72
CA ILE A 32 0.54 8.16 -9.70
C ILE A 32 1.92 7.59 -9.35
N THR A 33 2.98 8.37 -9.58
CA THR A 33 4.31 8.06 -9.08
C THR A 33 4.66 9.00 -7.94
N GLU A 34 5.31 8.49 -6.90
CA GLU A 34 5.72 9.28 -5.74
C GLU A 34 7.09 8.82 -5.22
N GLU A 35 7.87 9.75 -4.70
CA GLU A 35 9.14 9.43 -4.08
C GLU A 35 8.94 8.61 -2.79
N ASP A 36 9.71 7.53 -2.64
CA ASP A 36 9.64 6.63 -1.50
C ASP A 36 10.41 7.17 -0.29
N VAL A 37 9.73 8.03 0.47
CA VAL A 37 10.23 8.62 1.71
C VAL A 37 10.11 7.70 2.93
N ARG A 38 9.70 6.44 2.76
CA ARG A 38 9.55 5.47 3.85
C ARG A 38 10.92 5.01 4.35
N TRP A 39 10.94 4.50 5.58
CA TRP A 39 12.14 3.90 6.17
C TRP A 39 12.72 2.74 5.34
N LEU A 40 13.93 2.30 5.67
CA LEU A 40 14.65 1.27 4.90
C LEU A 40 14.31 -0.17 5.32
N ARG A 41 13.31 -0.39 6.20
CA ARG A 41 12.87 -1.72 6.66
C ARG A 41 11.49 -2.09 6.12
N CYS A 42 11.27 -1.86 4.83
CA CYS A 42 10.04 -2.23 4.13
C CYS A 42 9.83 -3.75 4.00
N ASP A 43 10.86 -4.55 4.29
CA ASP A 43 10.76 -6.01 4.48
C ASP A 43 9.87 -6.38 5.69
N ILE A 44 9.74 -5.49 6.67
CA ILE A 44 8.89 -5.70 7.85
C ILE A 44 7.51 -5.12 7.59
N LYS A 45 6.47 -5.98 7.60
CA LYS A 45 5.07 -5.55 7.64
C LYS A 45 4.71 -5.01 9.04
N SER A 46 5.13 -3.77 9.31
CA SER A 46 4.96 -3.08 10.58
C SER A 46 3.76 -2.13 10.60
N LEU A 47 3.55 -1.46 11.74
CA LEU A 47 2.57 -0.38 11.91
C LEU A 47 3.13 1.01 11.57
N ASN A 48 4.39 1.13 11.15
CA ASN A 48 5.01 2.40 10.72
C ASN A 48 4.52 2.82 9.32
N LEU A 49 3.21 3.06 9.19
CA LEU A 49 2.52 3.21 7.91
C LEU A 49 2.26 4.66 7.50
N LEU A 50 2.80 5.66 8.21
CA LEU A 50 2.55 7.07 7.90
C LEU A 50 2.96 7.41 6.46
N GLY A 51 4.14 6.98 6.01
CA GLY A 51 4.59 7.21 4.64
C GLY A 51 3.69 6.52 3.60
N ASN A 52 3.23 5.29 3.87
CA ASN A 52 2.27 4.59 3.02
C ASN A 52 0.94 5.36 2.92
N ILE A 53 0.41 5.84 4.06
CA ILE A 53 -0.85 6.57 4.13
C ILE A 53 -0.76 7.89 3.35
N LEU A 54 0.33 8.64 3.48
CA LEU A 54 0.51 9.90 2.75
C LEU A 54 0.53 9.68 1.24
N ALA A 55 1.27 8.68 0.75
CA ALA A 55 1.29 8.33 -0.67
C ALA A 55 -0.09 7.87 -1.18
N LYS A 56 -0.78 7.00 -0.44
CA LYS A 56 -2.13 6.53 -0.79
C LYS A 56 -3.14 7.67 -0.82
N ASN A 57 -3.06 8.58 0.16
CA ASN A 57 -3.92 9.75 0.23
C ASN A 57 -3.69 10.70 -0.95
N LYS A 58 -2.43 10.91 -1.35
CA LYS A 58 -2.11 11.71 -2.54
C LYS A 58 -2.63 11.09 -3.83
N ALA A 59 -2.54 9.76 -3.97
CA ALA A 59 -3.18 9.04 -5.07
C ALA A 59 -4.71 9.23 -5.06
N HIS A 60 -5.33 9.06 -3.90
CA HIS A 60 -6.77 9.25 -3.74
C HIS A 60 -7.23 10.67 -4.12
N GLN A 61 -6.52 11.70 -3.68
CA GLN A 61 -6.79 13.10 -4.03
C GLN A 61 -6.69 13.38 -5.55
N GLN A 62 -5.96 12.55 -6.29
CA GLN A 62 -5.83 12.62 -7.75
C GLN A 62 -6.71 11.61 -8.49
N ASN A 63 -7.68 10.99 -7.80
CA ASN A 63 -8.55 9.94 -8.35
C ASN A 63 -7.78 8.72 -8.91
N ALA A 64 -6.59 8.45 -8.37
CA ALA A 64 -5.77 7.30 -8.71
C ALA A 64 -6.01 6.13 -7.74
N LEU A 65 -5.90 4.91 -8.26
CA LEU A 65 -6.05 3.69 -7.49
C LEU A 65 -4.91 3.51 -6.49
N GLU A 66 -3.70 3.93 -6.86
CA GLU A 66 -2.48 3.66 -6.11
C GLU A 66 -1.36 4.65 -6.46
N ALA A 67 -0.41 4.82 -5.54
CA ALA A 67 0.87 5.45 -5.75
C ALA A 67 1.96 4.38 -5.92
N VAL A 68 2.61 4.40 -7.09
CA VAL A 68 3.83 3.65 -7.38
C VAL A 68 5.00 4.41 -6.78
N LEU A 69 5.74 3.77 -5.89
CA LEU A 69 6.85 4.38 -5.17
C LEU A 69 8.17 4.13 -5.88
N HIS A 70 9.07 5.11 -5.82
CA HIS A 70 10.41 5.01 -6.40
C HIS A 70 11.47 5.67 -5.53
N ARG A 71 12.70 5.13 -5.56
CA ARG A 71 13.90 5.75 -4.98
C ARG A 71 14.86 6.09 -6.10
N GLY A 72 15.07 7.39 -6.34
CA GLY A 72 15.77 7.86 -7.54
C GLY A 72 15.06 7.35 -8.80
N GLU A 73 15.81 6.69 -9.68
CA GLU A 73 15.29 6.14 -10.95
C GLU A 73 14.70 4.73 -10.83
N GLN A 74 14.71 4.13 -9.63
CA GLN A 74 14.30 2.75 -9.42
C GLN A 74 12.96 2.65 -8.70
N VAL A 75 12.01 1.97 -9.33
CA VAL A 75 10.73 1.59 -8.73
C VAL A 75 10.96 0.58 -7.60
N THR A 76 10.31 0.78 -6.46
CA THR A 76 10.35 -0.15 -5.31
C THR A 76 9.09 -1.03 -5.30
N GLU A 77 7.98 -0.47 -4.85
CA GLU A 77 6.66 -1.09 -4.73
C GLU A 77 5.59 0.00 -4.72
N CYS A 78 4.34 -0.32 -4.38
CA CYS A 78 3.29 0.67 -4.20
C CYS A 78 3.07 1.00 -2.72
N SER A 79 2.17 1.94 -2.40
CA SER A 79 1.89 2.27 -0.99
C SER A 79 1.29 1.10 -0.20
N ALA A 80 0.54 0.19 -0.86
CA ALA A 80 -0.11 -0.96 -0.20
C ALA A 80 -0.08 -2.26 -1.03
N SER A 81 0.75 -2.35 -2.08
CA SER A 81 0.85 -3.51 -2.97
C SER A 81 2.24 -3.62 -3.59
N ASN A 82 2.56 -4.79 -4.16
CA ASN A 82 3.73 -4.91 -5.05
C ASN A 82 3.37 -4.43 -6.47
N ILE A 83 4.40 -4.22 -7.28
CA ILE A 83 4.27 -3.81 -8.68
C ILE A 83 4.96 -4.82 -9.61
N SER A 84 4.35 -5.05 -10.77
CA SER A 84 4.93 -5.84 -11.85
C SER A 84 4.52 -5.25 -13.18
N ILE A 85 5.37 -5.38 -14.19
CA ILE A 85 5.10 -4.92 -15.56
C ILE A 85 5.38 -6.05 -16.54
N ILE A 86 4.63 -6.11 -17.64
CA ILE A 86 4.93 -6.98 -18.77
C ILE A 86 5.50 -6.12 -19.88
N LYS A 87 6.74 -6.42 -20.31
CA LYS A 87 7.41 -5.74 -21.41
C LYS A 87 7.99 -6.78 -22.34
N ASP A 88 7.66 -6.69 -23.63
CA ASP A 88 8.11 -7.61 -24.67
C ASP A 88 7.82 -9.10 -24.33
N GLY A 89 6.65 -9.37 -23.74
CA GLY A 89 6.24 -10.72 -23.31
C GLY A 89 6.93 -11.24 -22.04
N VAL A 90 7.80 -10.44 -21.41
CA VAL A 90 8.52 -10.80 -20.18
C VAL A 90 7.91 -10.09 -18.97
N LEU A 91 7.70 -10.82 -17.88
CA LEU A 91 7.27 -10.27 -16.59
C LEU A 91 8.46 -9.72 -15.82
N TRP A 92 8.37 -8.47 -15.38
CA TRP A 92 9.36 -7.79 -14.55
C TRP A 92 8.74 -7.38 -13.23
N THR A 93 9.49 -7.51 -12.16
CA THR A 93 9.16 -6.96 -10.84
C THR A 93 10.44 -6.52 -10.16
N GLN A 94 10.32 -5.72 -9.10
CA GLN A 94 11.46 -5.30 -8.32
C GLN A 94 12.10 -6.50 -7.61
N LYS A 95 13.42 -6.44 -7.41
CA LYS A 95 14.18 -7.46 -6.69
C LYS A 95 14.13 -7.19 -5.18
N LEU A 96 13.70 -8.18 -4.39
CA LEU A 96 13.76 -8.17 -2.92
C LEU A 96 15.10 -7.63 -2.36
#